data_AF-A0A183JFK3-F1
#
_entry.id   AF-A0A183JFK3-F1
#
_cell.length_a   1.000
_cell.length_b   1.000
_cell.length_c   1.000
_cell.angle_alpha   90.00
_cell.angle_beta   90.00
_cell.angle_gamma   90.00
#
_symmetry.space_group_name_H-M   'P 1'
#
loop_
_entity.id
_entity.type
_entity.pdbx_description
1 polymer ?
#
loop_
_entity_poly.entity_id
_entity_poly.type
_entity_poly.pdbx_seq_one_letter_code
_entity_poly.pdbx_strand_id
1 'polypeptide(L)'
;MGPPGGGRNDVTQRFMRHFHVISMTPFNDETMTRIFSTLMNIYIRSQEFSSEYITVGQIIVSSTLEVYKAAIENLLPTPAKSHYLFNLRDFSRVILGTCLIQKDRVESKHTFSRLWAHEVMRVFYDRLTDDADRTWLYEFIKRCLQNNFKEKFDQLFSHLTMKEGEEIRETHLSSYLMFGDFMNPESMPEDRVYEEIKDIQAMYPIVEHCLEDYNNANKKKMSLVIFRYVLEHLSRICRILRVPGGHALLVGVGGSGRQSLTRLASAMAGYTVFQPEISKNYGKNEWREDIKTLLRRAGAEGKNTVFLMTDSQIKEETFLEDIDSLLNSGEVPNLYSSEEKAELMDIIQSSLAASGGHKSLDLSPLALYALFVDRCREKLHVVMAFSPIGEAFRNRLRQFPALINCCTIDWFQPWPEDGLVRVANKALQNLDMENDIRESTVHLFKYFHTSITPLAEKFLMNLGRKTYVTPTSYLELIDSFQRLLTQKQNDTMKAKMR
;
A
#
# COMPACT_ATOMS: atom_id res chain seq x y z
N MET A 1 1.72 18.71 -19.15
CA MET A 1 0.26 18.66 -19.38
C MET A 1 -0.07 17.38 -20.12
N GLY A 2 -1.12 16.67 -19.75
CA GLY A 2 -1.61 15.55 -20.56
C GLY A 2 -2.28 16.05 -21.85
N PRO A 3 -2.33 15.25 -22.92
CA PRO A 3 -3.09 15.62 -24.11
C PRO A 3 -4.57 15.86 -23.73
N PRO A 4 -5.23 16.84 -24.37
CA PRO A 4 -6.64 17.10 -24.13
C PRO A 4 -7.51 15.92 -24.56
N GLY A 5 -8.66 15.74 -23.90
CA GLY A 5 -9.55 14.60 -24.10
C GLY A 5 -9.69 13.71 -22.85
N GLY A 6 -10.66 12.79 -22.88
CA GLY A 6 -10.93 11.87 -21.76
C GLY A 6 -11.29 12.55 -20.43
N GLY A 7 -11.81 13.78 -20.48
CA GLY A 7 -12.12 14.61 -19.30
C GLY A 7 -11.03 15.63 -18.92
N ARG A 8 -9.91 15.70 -19.65
CA ARG A 8 -8.90 16.77 -19.50
C ARG A 8 -9.28 18.00 -20.32
N ASN A 9 -9.17 19.17 -19.69
CA ASN A 9 -9.52 20.45 -20.29
C ASN A 9 -8.46 20.92 -21.30
N ASP A 10 -8.93 21.60 -22.35
CA ASP A 10 -8.07 22.31 -23.28
C ASP A 10 -7.38 23.51 -22.64
N VAL A 11 -6.17 23.80 -23.10
CA VAL A 11 -5.44 25.02 -22.74
C VAL A 11 -5.92 26.15 -23.63
N THR A 12 -6.24 27.31 -23.04
CA THR A 12 -6.74 28.45 -23.82
C THR A 12 -5.67 28.97 -24.80
N GLN A 13 -6.09 29.33 -26.02
CA GLN A 13 -5.21 29.89 -27.05
C GLN A 13 -4.49 31.17 -26.60
N ARG A 14 -5.16 32.01 -25.80
CA ARG A 14 -4.57 33.22 -25.22
C ARG A 14 -3.39 32.91 -24.30
N PHE A 15 -3.43 31.79 -23.58
CA PHE A 15 -2.31 31.36 -22.76
C PHE A 15 -1.21 30.73 -23.63
N MET A 16 -1.58 29.86 -24.58
CA MET A 16 -0.62 29.17 -25.45
C MET A 16 0.25 30.10 -26.29
N ARG A 17 -0.22 31.31 -26.66
CA ARG A 17 0.60 32.28 -27.40
C ARG A 17 1.90 32.70 -26.69
N HIS A 18 2.00 32.48 -25.38
CA HIS A 18 3.16 32.84 -24.56
C HIS A 18 4.17 31.69 -24.40
N PHE A 19 3.85 30.48 -24.88
CA PHE A 19 4.66 29.28 -24.64
C PHE A 19 4.88 28.49 -25.93
N HIS A 20 6.03 27.82 -26.03
CA HIS A 20 6.22 26.79 -27.04
C HIS A 20 5.60 25.47 -26.55
N VAL A 21 4.83 24.82 -27.41
CA VAL A 21 4.25 23.50 -27.13
C VAL A 21 5.17 22.43 -27.69
N ILE A 22 5.76 21.63 -26.80
CA ILE A 22 6.59 20.47 -27.17
C ILE A 22 5.81 19.22 -26.75
N SER A 23 5.51 18.35 -27.72
CA SER A 23 4.87 17.07 -27.45
C SER A 23 5.92 16.01 -27.11
N MET A 24 5.75 15.34 -25.96
CA MET A 24 6.59 14.21 -25.59
C MET A 24 5.88 12.91 -25.96
N THR A 25 6.47 12.14 -26.86
CA THR A 25 5.93 10.82 -27.23
C THR A 25 6.32 9.78 -26.17
N PRO A 26 5.48 8.74 -25.96
CA PRO A 26 5.87 7.60 -25.15
C PRO A 26 7.19 6.99 -25.65
N PHE A 27 7.99 6.44 -24.73
CA PHE A 27 9.19 5.72 -25.10
C PHE A 27 8.85 4.47 -25.91
N ASN A 28 9.68 4.16 -26.91
CA ASN A 28 9.60 2.89 -27.60
C ASN A 28 10.22 1.77 -26.75
N ASP A 29 9.94 0.53 -27.13
CA ASP A 29 10.37 -0.68 -26.43
C ASP A 29 11.88 -0.76 -26.23
N GLU A 30 12.64 -0.38 -27.26
CA GLU A 30 14.09 -0.40 -27.24
C GLU A 30 14.64 0.58 -26.19
N THR A 31 14.07 1.79 -26.13
CA THR A 31 14.45 2.80 -25.13
C THR A 31 14.09 2.33 -23.73
N MET A 32 12.89 1.79 -23.52
CA MET A 32 12.47 1.25 -22.22
C MET A 32 13.41 0.11 -21.78
N THR A 33 13.65 -0.86 -22.66
CA THR A 33 14.54 -2.00 -22.39
C THR A 33 15.94 -1.51 -22.04
N ARG A 34 16.49 -0.54 -22.78
CA ARG A 34 17.82 0.01 -22.52
C ARG A 34 17.90 0.70 -21.15
N ILE A 35 16.92 1.54 -20.80
CA ILE A 35 16.90 2.27 -19.52
C ILE A 35 16.88 1.28 -18.35
N PHE A 36 15.91 0.36 -18.33
CA PHE A 36 15.74 -0.52 -17.18
C PHE A 36 16.76 -1.65 -17.12
N SER A 37 17.27 -2.14 -18.27
CA SER A 37 18.40 -3.07 -18.27
C SER A 37 19.67 -2.42 -17.75
N THR A 38 19.90 -1.14 -18.05
CA THR A 38 21.06 -0.41 -17.51
C THR A 38 20.95 -0.28 -15.99
N LEU A 39 19.77 0.10 -15.47
CA LEU A 39 19.51 0.18 -14.04
C LEU A 39 19.74 -1.18 -13.35
N MET A 40 19.17 -2.25 -13.90
CA MET A 40 19.32 -3.58 -13.35
C MET A 40 20.78 -4.06 -13.37
N ASN A 41 21.52 -3.76 -14.43
CA ASN A 41 22.94 -4.11 -14.54
C ASN A 41 23.80 -3.34 -13.54
N ILE A 42 23.50 -2.06 -13.29
CA ILE A 42 24.20 -1.26 -12.27
C ILE A 42 23.96 -1.89 -10.90
N TYR A 43 22.72 -2.25 -10.57
CA TYR A 43 22.37 -2.90 -9.31
C TYR A 43 23.06 -4.27 -9.14
N ILE A 44 23.01 -5.14 -10.16
CA ILE A 44 23.65 -6.47 -10.11
C ILE A 44 25.15 -6.34 -9.85
N ARG A 45 25.80 -5.37 -10.50
CA ARG A 45 27.24 -5.11 -10.32
C ARG A 45 27.55 -4.50 -8.96
N SER A 46 26.75 -3.56 -8.48
CA SER A 46 26.98 -2.91 -7.18
C SER A 46 26.78 -3.86 -5.99
N GLN A 47 25.92 -4.87 -6.15
CA GLN A 47 25.72 -5.96 -5.19
C GLN A 47 26.67 -7.15 -5.42
N GLU A 48 27.61 -7.04 -6.37
CA GLU A 48 28.63 -8.07 -6.67
C GLU A 48 28.05 -9.46 -7.01
N PHE A 49 26.88 -9.53 -7.65
CA PHE A 49 26.35 -10.79 -8.17
C PHE A 49 27.26 -11.37 -9.26
N SER A 50 27.25 -12.70 -9.42
CA SER A 50 27.96 -13.36 -10.53
C SER A 50 27.38 -12.93 -11.88
N SER A 51 28.21 -13.00 -12.93
CA SER A 51 27.86 -12.52 -14.27
C SER A 51 26.62 -13.19 -14.88
N GLU A 52 26.27 -14.40 -14.45
CA GLU A 52 25.05 -15.10 -14.86
C GLU A 52 23.75 -14.38 -14.44
N TYR A 53 23.77 -13.57 -13.38
CA TYR A 53 22.60 -12.81 -12.95
C TYR A 53 22.33 -11.61 -13.86
N ILE A 54 23.31 -11.15 -14.65
CA ILE A 54 23.10 -10.12 -15.68
C ILE A 54 22.03 -10.58 -16.67
N THR A 55 22.09 -11.84 -17.10
CA THR A 55 21.07 -12.43 -17.99
C THR A 55 19.71 -12.53 -17.29
N VAL A 56 19.68 -12.88 -16.00
CA VAL A 56 18.44 -12.89 -15.21
C VAL A 56 17.83 -11.49 -15.16
N GLY A 57 18.63 -10.44 -14.94
CA GLY A 57 18.18 -9.05 -14.96
C GLY A 57 17.57 -8.64 -16.30
N GLN A 58 18.16 -9.07 -17.42
CA GLN A 58 17.58 -8.83 -18.76
C GLN A 58 16.24 -9.57 -18.97
N ILE A 59 16.11 -10.80 -18.45
CA ILE A 59 14.85 -11.56 -18.49
C ILE A 59 13.76 -10.88 -17.66
N ILE A 60 14.11 -10.36 -16.47
CA ILE A 60 13.20 -9.58 -15.62
C ILE A 60 12.69 -8.35 -16.36
N VAL A 61 13.58 -7.57 -16.99
CA VAL A 61 13.21 -6.33 -17.71
C VAL A 61 12.31 -6.64 -18.91
N SER A 62 12.68 -7.64 -19.72
CA SER A 62 11.89 -8.04 -20.89
C SER A 62 10.51 -8.60 -20.52
N SER A 63 10.44 -9.46 -19.49
CA SER A 63 9.16 -10.01 -19.01
C SER A 63 8.28 -8.93 -18.38
N THR A 64 8.87 -7.96 -17.67
CA THR A 64 8.12 -6.80 -17.13
C THR A 64 7.56 -5.92 -18.26
N LEU A 65 8.28 -5.77 -19.37
CA LEU A 65 7.78 -5.07 -20.56
C LEU A 65 6.59 -5.78 -21.20
N GLU A 66 6.65 -7.11 -21.30
CA GLU A 66 5.55 -7.92 -21.82
C GLU A 66 4.28 -7.76 -20.96
N VAL A 67 4.41 -7.88 -19.63
CA VAL A 67 3.32 -7.68 -18.67
C VAL A 67 2.76 -6.26 -18.75
N TYR A 68 3.63 -5.25 -18.75
CA TYR A 68 3.22 -3.85 -18.79
C TYR A 68 2.38 -3.53 -20.03
N LYS A 69 2.81 -3.99 -21.21
CA LYS A 69 2.07 -3.80 -22.46
C LYS A 69 0.75 -4.54 -22.47
N ALA A 70 0.76 -5.81 -22.06
CA ALA A 70 -0.44 -6.61 -22.01
C ALA A 70 -1.46 -6.04 -21.01
N ALA A 71 -1.02 -5.51 -19.87
CA ALA A 71 -1.87 -4.84 -18.90
C ALA A 71 -2.52 -3.59 -19.50
N ILE A 72 -1.78 -2.74 -20.21
CA ILE A 72 -2.34 -1.55 -20.87
C ILE A 72 -3.40 -1.92 -21.92
N GLU A 73 -3.19 -3.00 -22.65
CA GLU A 73 -4.08 -3.42 -23.73
C GLU A 73 -5.35 -4.11 -23.21
N ASN A 74 -5.22 -4.97 -22.20
CA ASN A 74 -6.30 -5.84 -21.74
C ASN A 74 -7.05 -5.29 -20.51
N LEU A 75 -6.39 -4.52 -19.64
CA LEU A 75 -6.96 -4.01 -18.39
C LEU A 75 -7.38 -2.54 -18.53
N LEU A 76 -8.37 -2.30 -19.38
CA LEU A 76 -8.81 -0.95 -19.73
C LEU A 76 -9.62 -0.27 -18.60
N PRO A 77 -9.44 1.04 -18.41
CA PRO A 77 -10.23 1.80 -17.44
C PRO A 77 -11.69 1.90 -17.89
N THR A 78 -12.60 1.58 -16.98
CA THR A 78 -14.05 1.78 -17.16
C THR A 78 -14.59 2.69 -16.06
N PRO A 79 -15.83 3.23 -16.15
CA PRO A 79 -16.42 3.96 -15.02
C PRO A 79 -16.47 3.14 -13.73
N ALA A 80 -16.55 1.81 -13.82
CA ALA A 80 -16.47 0.91 -12.66
C ALA A 80 -15.03 0.75 -12.13
N LYS A 81 -14.04 0.76 -13.02
CA LYS A 81 -12.62 0.49 -12.77
C LYS A 81 -11.72 1.67 -13.17
N SER A 82 -12.06 2.88 -12.73
CA SER A 82 -11.35 4.10 -13.17
C SER A 82 -9.88 4.18 -12.75
N HIS A 83 -9.47 3.31 -11.83
CA HIS A 83 -8.10 3.21 -11.31
C HIS A 83 -7.21 2.26 -12.13
N TYR A 84 -7.74 1.58 -13.15
CA TYR A 84 -6.99 0.72 -14.07
C TYR A 84 -6.20 1.54 -15.10
N LEU A 85 -5.30 2.41 -14.62
CA LEU A 85 -4.42 3.21 -15.45
C LEU A 85 -2.98 2.86 -15.14
N PHE A 86 -2.30 2.22 -16.11
CA PHE A 86 -0.91 1.82 -15.98
C PHE A 86 0.01 2.80 -16.69
N ASN A 87 1.11 3.17 -16.04
CA ASN A 87 2.10 4.09 -16.58
C ASN A 87 3.54 3.61 -16.32
N LEU A 88 4.54 4.35 -16.80
CA LEU A 88 5.95 3.97 -16.68
C LEU A 88 6.43 3.80 -15.23
N ARG A 89 5.78 4.48 -14.26
CA ARG A 89 6.11 4.31 -12.83
C ARG A 89 5.74 2.91 -12.35
N ASP A 90 4.72 2.27 -12.89
CA ASP A 90 4.38 0.88 -12.55
C ASP A 90 5.49 -0.08 -13.00
N PHE A 91 6.00 0.10 -14.21
CA PHE A 91 7.18 -0.62 -14.68
C PHE A 91 8.36 -0.40 -13.72
N SER A 92 8.65 0.86 -13.40
CA SER A 92 9.75 1.23 -12.50
C SER A 92 9.59 0.60 -11.12
N ARG A 93 8.38 0.56 -10.56
CA ARG A 93 8.10 -0.05 -9.25
C ARG A 93 8.42 -1.54 -9.21
N VAL A 94 8.17 -2.28 -10.30
CA VAL A 94 8.55 -3.71 -10.37
C VAL A 94 10.07 -3.83 -10.34
N ILE A 95 10.79 -3.10 -11.18
CA ILE A 95 12.26 -3.19 -11.25
C ILE A 95 12.90 -2.74 -9.94
N LEU A 96 12.47 -1.60 -9.38
CA LEU A 96 13.00 -1.11 -8.10
C LEU A 96 12.66 -2.05 -6.95
N GLY A 97 11.48 -2.68 -6.96
CA GLY A 97 11.12 -3.74 -6.01
C GLY A 97 12.05 -4.94 -6.09
N THR A 98 12.39 -5.39 -7.31
CA THR A 98 13.38 -6.47 -7.48
C THR A 98 14.79 -6.08 -7.02
N CYS A 99 15.12 -4.78 -7.01
CA CYS A 99 16.40 -4.28 -6.51
C CYS A 99 16.47 -4.17 -4.97
N LEU A 100 15.39 -4.47 -4.25
CA LEU A 100 15.39 -4.43 -2.78
C LEU A 100 16.10 -5.64 -2.14
N ILE A 101 16.12 -6.78 -2.83
CA ILE A 101 16.77 -7.99 -2.31
C ILE A 101 18.29 -7.78 -2.25
N GLN A 102 18.96 -8.40 -1.28
CA GLN A 102 20.42 -8.39 -1.19
C GLN A 102 20.99 -9.72 -1.69
N LYS A 103 22.21 -9.71 -2.21
CA LYS A 103 22.89 -10.90 -2.74
C LYS A 103 22.90 -12.08 -1.78
N ASP A 104 23.15 -11.84 -0.50
CA ASP A 104 23.24 -12.88 0.52
C ASP A 104 21.91 -13.59 0.79
N ARG A 105 20.78 -13.03 0.32
CA ARG A 105 19.45 -13.63 0.43
C ARG A 105 18.99 -14.33 -0.84
N VAL A 106 19.83 -14.35 -1.88
CA VAL A 106 19.53 -15.03 -3.13
C VAL A 106 20.19 -16.41 -3.12
N GLU A 107 19.41 -17.43 -2.82
CA GLU A 107 19.90 -18.83 -2.79
C GLU A 107 20.14 -19.39 -4.20
N SER A 108 19.35 -18.95 -5.17
CA SER A 108 19.41 -19.41 -6.56
C SER A 108 18.65 -18.46 -7.50
N LYS A 109 18.78 -18.70 -8.82
CA LYS A 109 18.00 -17.99 -9.86
C LYS A 109 16.49 -18.08 -9.64
N HIS A 110 16.00 -19.19 -9.07
CA HIS A 110 14.59 -19.35 -8.70
C HIS A 110 14.10 -18.25 -7.75
N THR A 111 14.96 -17.75 -6.85
CA THR A 111 14.61 -16.64 -5.95
C THR A 111 14.25 -15.39 -6.73
N PHE A 112 14.98 -15.07 -7.81
CA PHE A 112 14.65 -13.94 -8.69
C PHE A 112 13.39 -14.21 -9.51
N SER A 113 13.16 -15.44 -9.96
CA SER A 113 11.93 -15.82 -10.66
C SER A 113 10.70 -15.61 -9.75
N ARG A 114 10.79 -16.02 -8.48
CA ARG A 114 9.75 -15.83 -7.45
C ARG A 114 9.58 -14.36 -7.07
N LEU A 115 10.69 -13.64 -6.88
CA LEU A 115 10.68 -12.21 -6.57
C LEU A 115 10.03 -11.41 -7.69
N TRP A 116 10.35 -11.68 -8.95
CA TRP A 116 9.71 -11.02 -10.09
C TRP A 116 8.19 -11.26 -10.10
N ALA A 117 7.74 -12.50 -9.88
CA ALA A 117 6.32 -12.81 -9.77
C ALA A 117 5.67 -12.05 -8.61
N HIS A 118 6.32 -12.00 -7.44
CA HIS A 118 5.86 -11.23 -6.29
C HIS A 118 5.69 -9.74 -6.64
N GLU A 119 6.72 -9.11 -7.21
CA GLU A 119 6.70 -7.68 -7.54
C GLU A 119 5.65 -7.33 -8.60
N VAL A 120 5.42 -8.20 -9.58
CA VAL A 120 4.32 -8.03 -10.54
C VAL A 120 2.96 -8.12 -9.83
N MET A 121 2.79 -9.06 -8.90
CA MET A 121 1.55 -9.15 -8.11
C MET A 121 1.33 -7.87 -7.27
N ARG A 122 2.37 -7.38 -6.59
CA ARG A 122 2.24 -6.17 -5.74
C ARG A 122 1.93 -4.89 -6.53
N VAL A 123 2.38 -4.79 -7.78
CA VAL A 123 2.19 -3.58 -8.60
C VAL A 123 0.92 -3.64 -9.45
N PHE A 124 0.65 -4.78 -10.08
CA PHE A 124 -0.44 -4.94 -11.04
C PHE A 124 -1.65 -5.65 -10.44
N TYR A 125 -1.44 -6.77 -9.74
CA TYR A 125 -2.53 -7.62 -9.26
C TYR A 125 -3.32 -7.00 -8.10
N ASP A 126 -2.63 -6.41 -7.12
CA ASP A 126 -3.27 -5.83 -5.92
C ASP A 126 -4.20 -4.63 -6.24
N ARG A 127 -4.10 -4.08 -7.46
CA ARG A 127 -4.98 -3.06 -8.01
C ARG A 127 -6.30 -3.62 -8.55
N LEU A 128 -6.34 -4.89 -8.93
CA LEU A 128 -7.47 -5.47 -9.66
C LEU A 128 -8.63 -5.78 -8.73
N THR A 129 -9.85 -5.51 -9.19
CA THR A 129 -11.09 -5.74 -8.43
C THR A 129 -11.86 -6.97 -8.88
N ASP A 130 -11.75 -7.32 -10.16
CA ASP A 130 -12.55 -8.37 -10.78
C ASP A 130 -11.75 -9.66 -10.90
N ASP A 131 -12.40 -10.77 -10.60
CA ASP A 131 -11.76 -12.09 -10.58
C ASP A 131 -11.31 -12.52 -11.98
N ALA A 132 -12.05 -12.16 -13.03
CA ALA A 132 -11.63 -12.44 -14.42
C ALA A 132 -10.29 -11.76 -14.78
N ASP A 133 -10.10 -10.51 -14.35
CA ASP A 133 -8.86 -9.77 -14.59
C ASP A 133 -7.70 -10.35 -13.78
N ARG A 134 -7.96 -10.75 -12.54
CA ARG A 134 -6.99 -11.39 -11.64
C ARG A 134 -6.50 -12.72 -12.18
N THR A 135 -7.43 -13.57 -12.60
CA THR A 135 -7.12 -14.87 -13.19
C THR A 135 -6.37 -14.69 -14.52
N TRP A 136 -6.74 -13.71 -15.34
CA TRP A 136 -5.99 -13.38 -16.55
C TRP A 136 -4.53 -13.02 -16.24
N LEU A 137 -4.30 -12.13 -15.27
CA LEU A 137 -2.95 -11.70 -14.92
C LEU A 137 -2.13 -12.84 -14.32
N TYR A 138 -2.75 -13.67 -13.47
CA TYR A 138 -2.14 -14.87 -12.91
C TYR A 138 -1.64 -15.83 -14.02
N GLU A 139 -2.50 -16.15 -14.98
CA GLU A 139 -2.13 -17.01 -16.11
C GLU A 139 -1.05 -16.36 -17.00
N PHE A 140 -1.09 -15.04 -17.14
CA PHE A 140 -0.07 -14.29 -17.88
C PHE A 140 1.30 -14.37 -17.19
N ILE A 141 1.36 -14.20 -15.87
CA ILE A 141 2.59 -14.37 -15.07
C ILE A 141 3.13 -15.79 -15.22
N LYS A 142 2.26 -16.80 -15.09
CA LYS A 142 2.60 -18.22 -15.29
C LYS A 142 3.24 -18.45 -16.66
N ARG A 143 2.65 -17.90 -17.71
CA ARG A 143 3.16 -17.97 -19.09
C ARG A 143 4.54 -17.31 -19.23
N CYS A 144 4.74 -16.11 -18.68
CA CYS A 144 6.03 -15.43 -18.74
C CYS A 144 7.14 -16.22 -18.00
N LEU A 145 6.84 -16.81 -16.84
CA LEU A 145 7.79 -17.67 -16.12
C LEU A 145 8.20 -18.89 -16.95
N GLN A 146 7.24 -19.54 -17.60
CA GLN A 146 7.51 -20.71 -18.44
C GLN A 146 8.27 -20.34 -19.72
N ASN A 147 7.90 -19.23 -20.37
CA ASN A 147 8.45 -18.86 -21.67
C ASN A 147 9.77 -18.11 -21.59
N ASN A 148 9.89 -17.16 -20.66
CA ASN A 148 11.03 -16.24 -20.61
C ASN A 148 12.07 -16.72 -19.59
N PHE A 149 11.62 -17.12 -18.39
CA PHE A 149 12.52 -17.66 -17.35
C PHE A 149 12.85 -19.15 -17.55
N LYS A 150 12.09 -19.86 -18.40
CA LYS A 150 12.21 -21.31 -18.64
C LYS A 150 11.99 -22.14 -17.37
N GLU A 151 11.13 -21.64 -16.49
CA GLU A 151 10.83 -22.25 -15.20
C GLU A 151 9.61 -23.16 -15.28
N LYS A 152 9.65 -24.28 -14.55
CA LYS A 152 8.46 -25.11 -14.33
C LYS A 152 7.65 -24.51 -13.19
N PHE A 153 6.57 -23.81 -13.54
CA PHE A 153 5.75 -23.04 -12.61
C PHE A 153 5.38 -23.80 -11.31
N ASP A 154 4.84 -25.02 -11.43
CA ASP A 154 4.41 -25.80 -10.26
C ASP A 154 5.57 -26.22 -9.37
N GLN A 155 6.75 -26.47 -9.94
CA GLN A 155 7.95 -26.80 -9.17
C GLN A 155 8.51 -25.57 -8.46
N LEU A 156 8.52 -24.42 -9.14
CA LEU A 156 9.02 -23.14 -8.61
C LEU A 156 8.29 -22.72 -7.32
N PHE A 157 6.98 -22.94 -7.29
CA PHE A 157 6.10 -22.54 -6.17
C PHE A 157 5.61 -23.71 -5.31
N SER A 158 6.19 -24.89 -5.46
CA SER A 158 5.81 -26.10 -4.71
C SER A 158 5.79 -25.92 -3.19
N HIS A 159 6.68 -25.09 -2.65
CA HIS A 159 6.75 -24.76 -1.22
C HIS A 159 5.56 -23.93 -0.70
N LEU A 160 4.72 -23.36 -1.58
CA LEU A 160 3.53 -22.60 -1.20
C LEU A 160 2.32 -23.51 -0.93
N THR A 161 2.36 -24.78 -1.34
CA THR A 161 1.25 -25.70 -1.14
C THR A 161 1.30 -26.36 0.23
N MET A 162 0.13 -26.66 0.79
CA MET A 162 0.03 -27.40 2.06
C MET A 162 0.11 -28.91 1.85
N LYS A 163 -0.16 -29.37 0.62
CA LYS A 163 -0.14 -30.78 0.25
C LYS A 163 0.75 -31.00 -0.96
N GLU A 164 1.50 -32.10 -0.92
CA GLU A 164 2.35 -32.52 -2.03
C GLU A 164 1.49 -32.91 -3.23
N GLY A 165 1.80 -32.35 -4.41
CA GLY A 165 1.03 -32.58 -5.64
C GLY A 165 -0.22 -31.71 -5.82
N GLU A 166 -0.48 -30.76 -4.93
CA GLU A 166 -1.52 -29.73 -5.14
C GLU A 166 -1.10 -28.77 -6.27
N GLU A 167 -2.05 -28.44 -7.15
CA GLU A 167 -1.82 -27.48 -8.23
C GLU A 167 -1.68 -26.06 -7.65
N ILE A 168 -0.70 -25.30 -8.15
CA ILE A 168 -0.55 -23.90 -7.78
C ILE A 168 -1.74 -23.11 -8.32
N ARG A 169 -2.29 -22.24 -7.46
CA ARG A 169 -3.48 -21.42 -7.72
C ARG A 169 -3.15 -19.95 -7.51
N GLU A 170 -3.99 -19.09 -8.04
CA GLU A 170 -3.95 -17.64 -7.85
C GLU A 170 -3.82 -17.24 -6.36
N THR A 171 -4.54 -17.92 -5.46
CA THR A 171 -4.49 -17.68 -4.02
C THR A 171 -3.14 -18.00 -3.39
N HIS A 172 -2.38 -18.94 -3.94
CA HIS A 172 -1.02 -19.25 -3.48
C HIS A 172 -0.08 -18.07 -3.74
N LEU A 173 -0.10 -17.48 -4.94
CA LEU A 173 0.74 -16.33 -5.27
C LEU A 173 0.27 -15.04 -4.58
N SER A 174 -1.04 -14.81 -4.50
CA SER A 174 -1.57 -13.56 -3.91
C SER A 174 -1.46 -13.52 -2.38
N SER A 175 -1.66 -14.66 -1.71
CA SER A 175 -1.73 -14.75 -0.25
C SER A 175 -0.53 -15.42 0.43
N TYR A 176 0.30 -16.19 -0.28
CA TYR A 176 1.42 -16.91 0.34
C TYR A 176 2.81 -16.50 -0.17
N LEU A 177 2.93 -16.04 -1.42
CA LEU A 177 4.19 -15.51 -1.93
C LEU A 177 4.44 -14.11 -1.36
N MET A 178 5.22 -14.03 -0.28
CA MET A 178 5.56 -12.78 0.40
C MET A 178 7.07 -12.56 0.47
N PHE A 179 7.46 -11.30 0.28
CA PHE A 179 8.79 -10.80 0.58
C PHE A 179 8.66 -9.66 1.59
N GLY A 180 9.61 -9.55 2.50
CA GLY A 180 9.57 -8.55 3.56
C GLY A 180 10.89 -8.43 4.30
N ASP A 181 11.05 -7.37 5.08
CA ASP A 181 12.24 -7.05 5.87
C ASP A 181 12.00 -7.09 7.38
N PHE A 182 10.79 -7.45 7.81
CA PHE A 182 10.33 -7.37 9.20
C PHE A 182 10.44 -8.70 9.96
N MET A 183 11.05 -9.74 9.36
CA MET A 183 11.18 -11.05 10.01
C MET A 183 12.19 -11.06 11.18
N ASN A 184 13.09 -10.07 11.24
CA ASN A 184 13.98 -9.86 12.37
C ASN A 184 13.67 -8.53 13.07
N PRO A 185 12.75 -8.51 14.06
CA PRO A 185 12.35 -7.28 14.73
C PRO A 185 13.47 -6.68 15.60
N GLU A 186 14.42 -7.51 16.07
CA GLU A 186 15.54 -7.09 16.91
C GLU A 186 16.60 -6.29 16.13
N SER A 187 16.68 -6.50 14.81
CA SER A 187 17.57 -5.72 13.95
C SER A 187 17.11 -4.27 13.86
N MET A 188 18.08 -3.36 13.88
CA MET A 188 17.86 -1.95 13.57
C MET A 188 17.23 -1.83 12.17
N PRO A 189 16.30 -0.89 11.94
CA PRO A 189 15.59 -0.77 10.65
C PRO A 189 16.51 -0.68 9.42
N GLU A 190 17.68 -0.09 9.57
CA GLU A 190 18.72 0.01 8.53
C GLU A 190 19.39 -1.32 8.18
N ASP A 191 19.52 -2.24 9.15
CA ASP A 191 20.14 -3.56 8.96
C ASP A 191 19.16 -4.63 8.48
N ARG A 192 17.86 -4.29 8.44
CA ARG A 192 16.82 -5.21 7.99
C ARG A 192 16.93 -5.49 6.50
N VAL A 193 16.82 -6.76 6.15
CA VAL A 193 17.05 -7.25 4.80
C VAL A 193 15.74 -7.74 4.20
N TYR A 194 15.44 -7.28 2.99
CA TYR A 194 14.27 -7.74 2.23
C TYR A 194 14.53 -9.15 1.68
N GLU A 195 13.75 -10.13 2.13
CA GLU A 195 13.92 -11.54 1.78
C GLU A 195 12.58 -12.27 1.59
N GLU A 196 12.64 -13.47 1.03
CA GLU A 196 11.48 -14.33 0.84
C GLU A 196 11.03 -14.93 2.18
N ILE A 197 9.74 -14.75 2.51
CA ILE A 197 9.16 -15.32 3.71
C ILE A 197 8.67 -16.74 3.38
N LYS A 198 9.49 -17.73 3.70
CA LYS A 198 9.20 -19.15 3.43
C LYS A 198 8.12 -19.74 4.33
N ASP A 199 8.03 -19.27 5.57
CA ASP A 199 7.01 -19.71 6.54
C ASP A 199 6.19 -18.52 7.05
N ILE A 200 4.91 -18.49 6.65
CA ILE A 200 3.96 -17.47 7.08
C ILE A 200 3.57 -17.65 8.55
N GLN A 201 3.64 -18.87 9.09
CA GLN A 201 3.32 -19.08 10.51
C GLN A 201 4.30 -18.33 11.42
N ALA A 202 5.57 -18.23 11.02
CA ALA A 202 6.56 -17.44 11.72
C ALA A 202 6.24 -15.92 11.75
N MET A 203 5.43 -15.40 10.82
CA MET A 203 5.02 -13.99 10.83
C MET A 203 4.06 -13.65 11.98
N TYR A 204 3.18 -14.57 12.38
CA TYR A 204 2.17 -14.31 13.40
C TYR A 204 2.76 -13.81 14.73
N PRO A 205 3.68 -14.54 15.39
CA PRO A 205 4.23 -14.09 16.66
C PRO A 205 5.01 -12.78 16.53
N ILE A 206 5.66 -12.54 15.41
CA ILE A 206 6.40 -11.28 15.16
C ILE A 206 5.44 -10.10 15.09
N VAL A 207 4.37 -10.21 14.30
CA VAL A 207 3.39 -9.14 14.15
C VAL A 207 2.60 -8.91 15.44
N GLU A 208 2.27 -9.97 16.18
CA GLU A 208 1.64 -9.87 17.50
C GLU A 208 2.54 -9.14 18.49
N HIS A 209 3.83 -9.47 18.54
CA HIS A 209 4.81 -8.79 19.38
C HIS A 209 4.94 -7.30 19.01
N CYS A 210 5.08 -6.97 17.72
CA CYS A 210 5.11 -5.58 17.27
C CYS A 210 3.83 -4.80 17.60
N LEU A 211 2.66 -5.45 17.58
CA LEU A 211 1.40 -4.85 17.98
C LEU A 211 1.34 -4.56 19.48
N GLU A 212 1.87 -5.47 20.30
CA GLU A 212 1.99 -5.27 21.75
C GLU A 212 2.91 -4.09 22.08
N ASP A 213 4.08 -4.03 21.45
CA ASP A 213 5.03 -2.92 21.61
C ASP A 213 4.40 -1.58 21.20
N TYR A 214 3.69 -1.57 20.07
CA TYR A 214 2.92 -0.39 19.65
C TYR A 214 1.92 0.04 20.73
N ASN A 215 1.16 -0.91 21.28
CA ASN A 215 0.13 -0.66 22.28
C ASN A 215 0.71 -0.22 23.65
N ASN A 216 1.94 -0.63 23.95
CA ASN A 216 2.67 -0.22 25.15
C ASN A 216 3.26 1.19 24.99
N ALA A 217 3.79 1.52 23.81
CA ALA A 217 4.38 2.82 23.51
C ALA A 217 3.33 3.94 23.27
N ASN A 218 2.11 3.59 22.86
CA ASN A 218 1.09 4.56 22.47
C ASN A 218 -0.11 4.59 23.42
N LYS A 219 -0.60 5.80 23.74
CA LYS A 219 -1.81 5.98 24.56
C LYS A 219 -3.06 5.38 23.90
N LYS A 220 -3.16 5.49 22.58
CA LYS A 220 -4.28 4.97 21.80
C LYS A 220 -3.97 3.55 21.33
N LYS A 221 -4.46 2.56 22.08
CA LYS A 221 -4.27 1.15 21.75
C LYS A 221 -5.06 0.74 20.50
N MET A 222 -4.46 -0.13 19.69
CA MET A 222 -5.07 -0.82 18.56
C MET A 222 -5.44 -2.25 18.98
N SER A 223 -6.74 -2.55 19.00
CA SER A 223 -7.26 -3.91 19.17
C SER A 223 -7.39 -4.59 17.80
N LEU A 224 -6.27 -5.04 17.25
CA LEU A 224 -6.23 -5.78 15.99
C LEU A 224 -6.20 -7.29 16.25
N VAL A 225 -6.96 -8.04 15.47
CA VAL A 225 -6.88 -9.51 15.43
C VAL A 225 -6.02 -9.91 14.24
N ILE A 226 -4.97 -10.69 14.46
CA ILE A 226 -4.04 -11.09 13.41
C ILE A 226 -4.53 -12.39 12.73
N PHE A 227 -4.70 -12.33 11.43
CA PHE A 227 -5.07 -13.44 10.54
C PHE A 227 -4.49 -13.20 9.16
N ARG A 228 -4.58 -14.21 8.27
CA ARG A 228 -3.87 -14.20 6.98
C ARG A 228 -4.08 -12.91 6.18
N TYR A 229 -5.32 -12.47 6.00
CA TYR A 229 -5.65 -11.21 5.32
C TYR A 229 -4.91 -9.99 5.89
N VAL A 230 -4.76 -9.91 7.22
CA VAL A 230 -4.03 -8.83 7.88
C VAL A 230 -2.55 -8.90 7.53
N LEU A 231 -1.95 -10.09 7.55
CA LEU A 231 -0.54 -10.30 7.17
C LEU A 231 -0.30 -9.95 5.69
N GLU A 232 -1.22 -10.33 4.81
CA GLU A 232 -1.17 -10.04 3.37
C GLU A 232 -1.13 -8.53 3.10
N HIS A 233 -2.04 -7.76 3.71
CA HIS A 233 -2.09 -6.31 3.52
C HIS A 233 -0.97 -5.58 4.28
N LEU A 234 -0.57 -6.09 5.44
CA LEU A 234 0.54 -5.53 6.20
C LEU A 234 1.85 -5.63 5.43
N SER A 235 2.15 -6.81 4.85
CA SER A 235 3.37 -7.00 4.05
C SER A 235 3.39 -6.10 2.82
N ARG A 236 2.26 -5.89 2.13
CA ARG A 236 2.13 -4.95 1.02
C ARG A 236 2.48 -3.52 1.44
N ILE A 237 1.95 -3.06 2.58
CA ILE A 237 2.24 -1.71 3.09
C ILE A 237 3.72 -1.60 3.48
N CYS A 238 4.29 -2.58 4.18
CA CYS A 238 5.72 -2.60 4.50
C CYS A 238 6.59 -2.52 3.24
N ARG A 239 6.27 -3.30 2.20
CA ARG A 239 6.94 -3.24 0.89
C ARG A 239 6.86 -1.86 0.26
N ILE A 240 5.71 -1.18 0.34
CA ILE A 240 5.56 0.19 -0.19
C ILE A 240 6.42 1.18 0.59
N LEU A 241 6.43 1.10 1.92
CA LEU A 241 7.22 1.99 2.79
C LEU A 241 8.73 1.78 2.64
N ARG A 242 9.18 0.58 2.23
CA ARG A 242 10.59 0.28 2.01
C ARG A 242 11.15 0.96 0.75
N VAL A 243 10.31 1.23 -0.25
CA VAL A 243 10.74 1.91 -1.48
C VAL A 243 10.79 3.43 -1.23
N PRO A 244 11.93 4.11 -1.47
CA PRO A 244 12.00 5.58 -1.36
C PRO A 244 10.96 6.25 -2.26
N GLY A 245 10.21 7.21 -1.71
CA GLY A 245 9.07 7.83 -2.41
C GLY A 245 7.91 6.87 -2.71
N GLY A 246 7.82 5.76 -1.97
CA GLY A 246 6.72 4.83 -2.02
C GLY A 246 5.47 5.41 -1.38
N HIS A 247 4.49 5.78 -2.21
CA HIS A 247 3.17 6.23 -1.76
C HIS A 247 2.12 5.14 -1.93
N ALA A 248 1.09 5.14 -1.09
CA ALA A 248 0.03 4.13 -1.10
C ALA A 248 -1.36 4.76 -1.23
N LEU A 249 -2.21 4.13 -2.04
CA LEU A 249 -3.65 4.38 -2.07
C LEU A 249 -4.35 3.09 -1.62
N LEU A 250 -4.79 3.06 -0.38
CA LEU A 250 -5.46 1.93 0.24
C LEU A 250 -6.97 2.07 0.05
N VAL A 251 -7.53 1.24 -0.83
CA VAL A 251 -8.94 1.32 -1.19
C VAL A 251 -9.70 0.18 -0.53
N GLY A 252 -10.78 0.50 0.20
CA GLY A 252 -11.56 -0.54 0.88
C GLY A 252 -12.78 0.01 1.60
N VAL A 253 -13.70 -0.87 1.99
CA VAL A 253 -14.87 -0.47 2.79
C VAL A 253 -14.48 -0.09 4.23
N GLY A 254 -15.41 0.51 4.97
CA GLY A 254 -15.23 0.82 6.39
C GLY A 254 -14.89 -0.43 7.21
N GLY A 255 -13.95 -0.32 8.14
CA GLY A 255 -13.57 -1.42 9.03
C GLY A 255 -12.59 -2.45 8.44
N SER A 256 -12.18 -2.30 7.19
CA SER A 256 -11.19 -3.18 6.52
C SER A 256 -9.79 -3.22 7.16
N GLY A 257 -9.47 -2.29 8.06
CA GLY A 257 -8.19 -2.25 8.77
C GLY A 257 -7.13 -1.30 8.19
N ARG A 258 -7.38 -0.65 7.04
CA ARG A 258 -6.44 0.25 6.33
C ARG A 258 -5.61 1.16 7.24
N GLN A 259 -6.27 1.99 8.06
CA GLN A 259 -5.57 2.91 8.95
C GLN A 259 -4.73 2.19 10.01
N SER A 260 -5.27 1.13 10.60
CA SER A 260 -4.61 0.39 11.67
C SER A 260 -3.39 -0.37 11.15
N LEU A 261 -3.49 -0.96 9.95
CA LEU A 261 -2.36 -1.62 9.29
C LEU A 261 -1.29 -0.61 8.84
N THR A 262 -1.67 0.59 8.37
CA THR A 262 -0.68 1.64 8.08
C THR A 262 0.08 2.05 9.34
N ARG A 263 -0.60 2.25 10.48
CA ARG A 263 0.07 2.60 11.74
C ARG A 263 0.99 1.48 12.21
N LEU A 264 0.55 0.23 12.11
CA LEU A 264 1.36 -0.94 12.48
C LEU A 264 2.58 -1.09 11.56
N ALA A 265 2.41 -1.05 10.24
CA ALA A 265 3.51 -1.11 9.26
C ALA A 265 4.53 0.01 9.48
N SER A 266 4.05 1.23 9.76
CA SER A 266 4.93 2.37 10.04
C SER A 266 5.71 2.16 11.34
N ALA A 267 5.06 1.66 12.38
CA ALA A 267 5.72 1.34 13.65
C ALA A 267 6.75 0.23 13.49
N MET A 268 6.41 -0.83 12.73
CA MET A 268 7.34 -1.90 12.39
C MET A 268 8.55 -1.33 11.65
N ALA A 269 8.37 -0.44 10.68
CA ALA A 269 9.47 0.21 9.96
C ALA A 269 10.24 1.27 10.78
N GLY A 270 9.79 1.61 11.99
CA GLY A 270 10.37 2.70 12.80
C GLY A 270 10.07 4.10 12.27
N TYR A 271 9.02 4.25 11.45
CA TYR A 271 8.64 5.51 10.83
C TYR A 271 7.65 6.27 11.70
N THR A 272 7.72 7.61 11.65
CA THR A 272 6.78 8.45 12.38
C THR A 272 5.49 8.66 11.58
N VAL A 273 4.34 8.38 12.19
CA VAL A 273 3.04 8.60 11.53
C VAL A 273 2.51 9.98 11.90
N PHE A 274 2.16 10.76 10.88
CA PHE A 274 1.41 11.99 11.02
C PHE A 274 0.02 11.81 10.41
N GLN A 275 -1.02 12.09 11.21
CA GLN A 275 -2.39 12.12 10.75
C GLN A 275 -3.05 13.40 11.29
N PRO A 276 -3.68 14.22 10.42
CA PRO A 276 -4.22 15.51 10.84
C PRO A 276 -5.47 15.33 11.70
N GLU A 277 -5.57 16.09 12.78
CA GLU A 277 -6.73 16.10 13.67
C GLU A 277 -7.73 17.17 13.24
N ILE A 278 -8.73 16.75 12.46
CA ILE A 278 -9.71 17.65 11.86
C ILE A 278 -10.73 18.11 12.91
N SER A 279 -10.50 19.28 13.50
CA SER A 279 -11.46 19.96 14.38
C SER A 279 -12.59 20.63 13.58
N LYS A 280 -13.66 21.12 14.22
CA LYS A 280 -14.75 21.85 13.53
C LYS A 280 -14.24 23.07 12.76
N ASN A 281 -13.28 23.79 13.33
CA ASN A 281 -12.72 25.03 12.77
C ASN A 281 -11.50 24.78 11.86
N TYR A 282 -11.11 23.53 11.64
CA TYR A 282 -10.01 23.19 10.75
C TYR A 282 -10.33 23.60 9.31
N GLY A 283 -9.50 24.49 8.74
CA GLY A 283 -9.57 24.96 7.36
C GLY A 283 -8.20 24.99 6.69
N LYS A 284 -8.07 25.83 5.66
CA LYS A 284 -6.87 25.89 4.80
C LYS A 284 -5.59 26.31 5.52
N ASN A 285 -5.68 27.16 6.53
CA ASN A 285 -4.49 27.64 7.24
C ASN A 285 -3.88 26.54 8.11
N GLU A 286 -4.72 25.86 8.90
CA GLU A 286 -4.32 24.73 9.74
C GLU A 286 -3.75 23.59 8.88
N TRP A 287 -4.40 23.32 7.74
CA TRP A 287 -3.90 22.37 6.74
C TRP A 287 -2.49 22.69 6.26
N ARG A 288 -2.23 23.95 5.88
CA ARG A 288 -0.90 24.35 5.39
C ARG A 288 0.16 24.24 6.47
N GLU A 289 -0.16 24.57 7.72
CA GLU A 289 0.77 24.41 8.84
C GLU A 289 1.08 22.93 9.14
N ASP A 290 0.09 22.04 9.01
CA ASP A 290 0.29 20.59 9.11
C ASP A 290 1.23 20.08 8.00
N ILE A 291 1.06 20.54 6.75
CA ILE A 291 1.92 20.18 5.63
C ILE A 291 3.34 20.74 5.80
N LYS A 292 3.50 21.97 6.32
CA LYS A 292 4.82 22.51 6.68
C LYS A 292 5.52 21.64 7.71
N THR A 293 4.81 21.25 8.76
CA THR A 293 5.33 20.38 9.82
C THR A 293 5.79 19.04 9.26
N LEU A 294 4.99 18.45 8.36
CA LEU A 294 5.29 17.20 7.68
C LEU A 294 6.59 17.30 6.84
N LEU A 295 6.68 18.32 5.99
CA LEU A 295 7.84 18.53 5.12
C LEU A 295 9.10 18.92 5.91
N ARG A 296 8.98 19.67 7.01
CA ARG A 296 10.10 19.96 7.91
C ARG A 296 10.70 18.67 8.49
N ARG A 297 9.86 17.74 8.96
CA ARG A 297 10.32 16.45 9.51
C ARG A 297 10.98 15.57 8.46
N ALA A 298 10.38 15.45 7.27
CA ALA A 298 10.91 14.61 6.21
C ALA A 298 12.15 15.21 5.55
N GLY A 299 12.08 16.47 5.12
CA GLY A 299 13.11 17.15 4.35
C GLY A 299 14.24 17.75 5.19
N ALA A 300 13.89 18.55 6.21
CA ALA A 300 14.89 19.29 6.98
C ALA A 300 15.55 18.41 8.05
N GLU A 301 14.75 17.72 8.87
CA GLU A 301 15.26 16.80 9.90
C GLU A 301 15.73 15.46 9.32
N GLY A 302 15.25 15.08 8.14
CA GLY A 302 15.64 13.82 7.49
C GLY A 302 15.04 12.58 8.15
N LYS A 303 13.85 12.67 8.77
CA LYS A 303 13.18 11.53 9.41
C LYS A 303 12.16 10.88 8.49
N ASN A 304 12.16 9.55 8.41
CA ASN A 304 11.14 8.80 7.67
C ASN A 304 9.76 9.05 8.28
N THR A 305 8.86 9.58 7.46
CA THR A 305 7.56 10.09 7.91
C THR A 305 6.45 9.55 7.02
N VAL A 306 5.41 8.98 7.63
CA VAL A 306 4.21 8.50 6.94
C VAL A 306 3.08 9.49 7.18
N PHE A 307 2.57 10.07 6.09
CA PHE A 307 1.37 10.90 6.12
C PHE A 307 0.13 10.03 5.86
N LEU A 308 -0.71 9.85 6.87
CA LEU A 308 -1.94 9.07 6.76
C LEU A 308 -3.17 9.99 6.72
N MET A 309 -3.96 9.90 5.66
CA MET A 309 -5.21 10.66 5.52
C MET A 309 -6.36 9.78 5.03
N THR A 310 -7.55 9.99 5.60
CA THR A 310 -8.78 9.30 5.20
C THR A 310 -9.68 10.19 4.35
N ASP A 311 -10.58 9.57 3.59
CA ASP A 311 -11.62 10.28 2.83
C ASP A 311 -12.50 11.20 3.70
N SER A 312 -12.82 10.77 4.92
CA SER A 312 -13.61 11.54 5.89
C SER A 312 -12.90 12.78 6.46
N GLN A 313 -11.58 12.86 6.34
CA GLN A 313 -10.78 14.00 6.80
C GLN A 313 -10.67 15.11 5.74
N ILE A 314 -11.10 14.85 4.50
CA ILE A 314 -11.06 15.80 3.40
C ILE A 314 -12.31 16.69 3.47
N LYS A 315 -12.15 17.87 4.10
CA LYS A 315 -13.19 18.90 4.17
C LYS A 315 -13.30 19.75 2.91
N GLU A 316 -12.16 20.10 2.32
CA GLU A 316 -12.06 20.94 1.14
C GLU A 316 -11.24 20.21 0.08
N GLU A 317 -11.65 20.30 -1.19
CA GLU A 317 -10.92 19.67 -2.30
C GLU A 317 -9.55 20.30 -2.55
N THR A 318 -9.31 21.52 -2.05
CA THR A 318 -7.99 22.19 -2.05
C THR A 318 -6.93 21.38 -1.31
N PHE A 319 -7.30 20.55 -0.34
CA PHE A 319 -6.35 19.67 0.35
C PHE A 319 -5.76 18.63 -0.61
N LEU A 320 -6.57 18.14 -1.55
CA LEU A 320 -6.13 17.20 -2.57
C LEU A 320 -5.28 17.85 -3.66
N GLU A 321 -5.43 19.15 -3.93
CA GLU A 321 -4.52 19.88 -4.82
C GLU A 321 -3.09 19.93 -4.24
N ASP A 322 -2.97 20.20 -2.94
CA ASP A 322 -1.69 20.19 -2.25
C ASP A 322 -1.09 18.76 -2.21
N ILE A 323 -1.91 17.73 -1.96
CA ILE A 323 -1.47 16.32 -2.01
C ILE A 323 -1.04 15.90 -3.42
N ASP A 324 -1.77 16.29 -4.46
CA ASP A 324 -1.40 15.97 -5.85
C ASP A 324 -0.04 16.60 -6.21
N SER A 325 0.23 17.80 -5.71
CA SER A 325 1.53 18.46 -5.82
C SER A 325 2.62 17.67 -5.09
N LEU A 326 2.40 17.31 -3.82
CA LEU A 326 3.34 16.51 -3.03
C LEU A 326 3.69 15.17 -3.71
N LEU A 327 2.68 14.48 -4.24
CA LEU A 327 2.87 13.19 -4.92
C LEU A 327 3.67 13.32 -6.23
N ASN A 328 3.64 14.47 -6.91
CA ASN A 328 4.34 14.68 -8.17
C ASN A 328 5.74 15.27 -8.00
N SER A 329 5.88 16.32 -7.19
CA SER A 329 7.12 17.10 -7.04
C SER A 329 7.78 16.96 -5.68
N GLY A 330 7.08 16.44 -4.66
CA GLY A 330 7.58 16.44 -3.27
C GLY A 330 7.54 17.80 -2.58
N GLU A 331 6.90 18.80 -3.19
CA GLU A 331 6.72 20.13 -2.61
C GLU A 331 5.34 20.72 -2.94
N VAL A 332 4.88 21.64 -2.10
CA VAL A 332 3.67 22.44 -2.37
C VAL A 332 4.10 23.86 -2.76
N PRO A 333 3.69 24.37 -3.95
CA PRO A 333 4.04 25.71 -4.38
C PRO A 333 3.53 26.80 -3.42
N ASN A 334 4.34 27.83 -3.21
CA ASN A 334 4.00 28.99 -2.36
C ASN A 334 3.56 28.60 -0.93
N LEU A 335 4.16 27.53 -0.37
CA LEU A 335 3.91 27.10 1.00
C LEU A 335 4.73 27.90 2.03
N TYR A 336 6.02 28.10 1.74
CA TYR A 336 6.97 28.76 2.65
C TYR A 336 7.28 30.20 2.24
N SER A 337 7.37 31.11 3.22
CA SER A 337 7.93 32.45 3.04
C SER A 337 9.44 32.40 2.80
N SER A 338 10.02 33.52 2.35
CA SER A 338 11.47 33.63 2.19
C SER A 338 12.22 33.43 3.52
N GLU A 339 11.65 33.86 4.65
CA GLU A 339 12.26 33.68 5.97
C GLU A 339 12.19 32.21 6.40
N GLU A 340 11.04 31.55 6.22
CA GLU A 340 10.88 30.12 6.56
C GLU A 340 11.82 29.24 5.72
N LYS A 341 12.03 29.59 4.44
CA LYS A 341 13.00 28.90 3.60
C LYS A 341 14.43 29.02 4.13
N ALA A 342 14.82 30.18 4.66
CA ALA A 342 16.13 30.36 5.27
C ALA A 342 16.27 29.48 6.53
N GLU A 343 15.25 29.43 7.39
CA GLU A 343 15.25 28.56 8.58
C GLU A 343 15.42 27.08 8.20
N LEU A 344 14.71 26.61 7.16
CA LEU A 344 14.85 25.23 6.67
C LEU A 344 16.28 24.93 6.19
N MET A 345 16.92 25.87 5.50
CA MET A 345 18.29 25.70 5.03
C MET A 345 19.28 25.61 6.20
N ASP A 346 19.11 26.41 7.25
CA ASP A 346 19.97 26.36 8.45
C ASP A 346 19.84 25.01 9.17
N ILE A 347 18.62 24.46 9.25
CA ILE A 347 18.36 23.12 9.81
C ILE A 347 19.03 22.03 8.97
N ILE A 348 18.95 22.12 7.64
CA ILE A 348 19.58 21.15 6.73
C ILE A 348 21.09 21.18 6.88
N GLN A 349 21.70 22.38 6.92
CA GLN A 349 23.14 22.51 7.11
C GLN A 349 23.58 21.89 8.44
N SER A 350 22.83 22.14 9.52
CA SER A 350 23.09 21.56 10.84
C SER A 350 22.95 20.03 10.83
N SER A 351 21.92 19.51 10.18
CA SER A 351 21.69 18.06 9.98
C SER A 351 22.83 17.39 9.18
N LEU A 352 23.32 18.06 8.13
CA LEU A 352 24.44 17.58 7.32
C LEU A 352 25.77 17.62 8.07
N ALA A 353 26.00 18.66 8.88
CA ALA A 353 27.18 18.77 9.72
C ALA A 353 27.24 17.61 10.73
N ALA A 354 26.11 17.28 11.37
CA ALA A 354 25.99 16.16 12.29
C ALA A 354 26.20 14.79 11.60
N SER A 355 25.81 14.66 10.34
CA SER A 355 25.93 13.41 9.56
C SER A 355 27.30 13.23 8.87
N GLY A 356 28.26 14.14 9.09
CA GLY A 356 29.62 14.05 8.51
C GLY A 356 29.73 14.34 7.01
N GLY A 357 28.65 14.76 6.34
CA GLY A 357 28.55 14.91 4.88
C GLY A 357 29.12 16.21 4.30
N HIS A 358 29.90 16.97 5.07
CA HIS A 358 30.26 18.36 4.73
C HIS A 358 31.26 18.53 3.57
N LYS A 359 31.96 17.48 3.12
CA LYS A 359 33.17 17.67 2.29
C LYS A 359 32.94 17.81 0.78
N SER A 360 31.71 17.70 0.26
CA SER A 360 31.50 17.74 -1.20
C SER A 360 30.18 18.35 -1.69
N LEU A 361 29.40 19.02 -0.84
CA LEU A 361 28.08 19.55 -1.22
C LEU A 361 28.16 21.05 -1.52
N ASP A 362 27.52 21.47 -2.62
CA ASP A 362 27.27 22.89 -2.89
C ASP A 362 26.32 23.44 -1.82
N LEU A 363 26.78 24.44 -1.07
CA LEU A 363 26.05 25.09 0.01
C LEU A 363 25.23 26.29 -0.48
N SER A 364 25.05 26.46 -1.80
CA SER A 364 24.17 27.49 -2.34
C SER A 364 22.73 27.30 -1.85
N PRO A 365 21.98 28.40 -1.57
CA PRO A 365 20.57 28.31 -1.15
C PRO A 365 19.70 27.48 -2.11
N LEU A 366 20.00 27.53 -3.41
CA LEU A 366 19.30 26.76 -4.42
C LEU A 366 19.57 25.25 -4.30
N ALA A 367 20.84 24.87 -4.10
CA ALA A 367 21.22 23.47 -3.93
C ALA A 367 20.66 22.89 -2.61
N LEU A 368 20.67 23.67 -1.53
CA LEU A 368 20.10 23.25 -0.25
C LEU A 368 18.58 23.06 -0.33
N TYR A 369 17.88 23.94 -1.04
CA TYR A 369 16.44 23.78 -1.26
C TYR A 369 16.13 22.60 -2.21
N ALA A 370 16.95 22.35 -3.23
CA ALA A 370 16.80 21.15 -4.06
C ALA A 370 16.99 19.87 -3.22
N LEU A 371 18.01 19.84 -2.36
CA LEU A 371 18.23 18.73 -1.43
C LEU A 371 17.07 18.55 -0.44
N PHE A 372 16.47 19.64 0.04
CA PHE A 372 15.26 19.58 0.86
C PHE A 372 14.13 18.84 0.13
N VAL A 373 13.85 19.23 -1.11
CA VAL A 373 12.80 18.63 -1.94
C VAL A 373 13.10 17.16 -2.22
N ASP A 374 14.34 16.80 -2.55
CA ASP A 374 14.72 15.41 -2.78
C ASP A 374 14.58 14.56 -1.50
N ARG A 375 14.99 15.08 -0.33
CA ARG A 375 14.75 14.41 0.95
C ARG A 375 13.27 14.24 1.26
N CYS A 376 12.45 15.25 0.97
CA CYS A 376 10.99 15.14 1.08
C CYS A 376 10.47 14.00 0.18
N ARG A 377 10.93 13.90 -1.07
CA ARG A 377 10.51 12.83 -1.99
C ARG A 377 10.94 11.44 -1.52
N GLU A 378 12.13 11.33 -0.94
CA GLU A 378 12.67 10.04 -0.49
C GLU A 378 12.02 9.55 0.81
N LYS A 379 11.84 10.46 1.78
CA LYS A 379 11.50 10.12 3.18
C LYS A 379 10.04 10.35 3.56
N LEU A 380 9.26 11.04 2.72
CA LEU A 380 7.83 11.22 2.92
C LEU A 380 7.05 10.13 2.19
N HIS A 381 6.24 9.38 2.95
CA HIS A 381 5.32 8.39 2.38
C HIS A 381 3.88 8.84 2.59
N VAL A 382 3.23 9.27 1.51
CA VAL A 382 1.80 9.61 1.51
C VAL A 382 0.96 8.34 1.40
N VAL A 383 0.08 8.11 2.37
CA VAL A 383 -0.84 6.97 2.44
C VAL A 383 -2.28 7.48 2.54
N MET A 384 -3.04 7.28 1.46
CA MET A 384 -4.43 7.69 1.35
C MET A 384 -5.36 6.49 1.56
N ALA A 385 -6.25 6.55 2.55
CA ALA A 385 -7.21 5.49 2.86
C ALA A 385 -8.62 5.87 2.40
N PHE A 386 -9.02 5.46 1.19
CA PHE A 386 -10.25 5.90 0.51
C PHE A 386 -11.31 4.82 0.39
N SER A 387 -12.56 5.13 0.74
CA SER A 387 -13.68 4.23 0.47
C SER A 387 -14.04 4.25 -1.01
N PRO A 388 -14.21 3.08 -1.67
CA PRO A 388 -14.71 3.02 -3.05
C PRO A 388 -16.24 3.25 -3.10
N ILE A 389 -16.89 3.44 -1.95
CA ILE A 389 -18.33 3.65 -1.85
C ILE A 389 -18.68 5.08 -2.28
N GLY A 390 -19.65 5.20 -3.19
CA GLY A 390 -20.14 6.48 -3.69
C GLY A 390 -19.32 7.02 -4.88
N GLU A 391 -19.72 8.19 -5.37
CA GLU A 391 -19.11 8.79 -6.57
C GLU A 391 -17.87 9.64 -6.25
N ALA A 392 -17.73 10.09 -5.00
CA ALA A 392 -16.64 10.96 -4.56
C ALA A 392 -15.26 10.38 -4.89
N PHE A 393 -15.07 9.08 -4.66
CA PHE A 393 -13.83 8.37 -5.00
C PHE A 393 -13.48 8.52 -6.48
N ARG A 394 -14.41 8.20 -7.38
CA ARG A 394 -14.20 8.27 -8.83
C ARG A 394 -13.99 9.72 -9.31
N ASN A 395 -14.70 10.67 -8.70
CA ASN A 395 -14.56 12.09 -9.02
C ASN A 395 -13.17 12.60 -8.64
N ARG A 396 -12.70 12.28 -7.44
CA ARG A 396 -11.35 12.64 -6.96
C ARG A 396 -10.25 12.02 -7.80
N LEU A 397 -10.37 10.74 -8.17
CA LEU A 397 -9.38 10.09 -9.04
C LEU A 397 -9.29 10.73 -10.44
N ARG A 398 -10.39 11.29 -10.96
CA ARG A 398 -10.39 12.02 -12.23
C ARG A 398 -9.80 13.42 -12.10
N GLN A 399 -10.06 14.10 -10.98
CA GLN A 399 -9.57 15.46 -10.71
C GLN A 399 -8.07 15.47 -10.34
N PHE A 400 -7.62 14.46 -9.58
CA PHE A 400 -6.27 14.37 -9.00
C PHE A 400 -5.56 13.10 -9.49
N PRO A 401 -5.01 13.12 -10.72
CA PRO A 401 -4.43 11.93 -11.34
C PRO A 401 -3.16 11.43 -10.64
N ALA A 402 -2.50 12.23 -9.79
CA ALA A 402 -1.35 11.76 -9.03
C ALA A 402 -1.72 10.63 -8.06
N LEU A 403 -2.97 10.59 -7.57
CA LEU A 403 -3.45 9.52 -6.69
C LEU A 403 -3.36 8.14 -7.35
N ILE A 404 -3.54 8.04 -8.67
CA ILE A 404 -3.37 6.79 -9.41
C ILE A 404 -1.92 6.65 -9.88
N ASN A 405 -1.33 7.73 -10.39
CA ASN A 405 -0.06 7.62 -11.08
C ASN A 405 1.13 7.47 -10.12
N CYS A 406 1.09 8.11 -8.95
CA CYS A 406 2.20 8.16 -7.99
C CYS A 406 2.06 7.14 -6.86
N CYS A 407 0.85 6.69 -6.54
CA CYS A 407 0.62 5.69 -5.50
C CYS A 407 0.60 4.26 -6.03
N THR A 408 1.07 3.33 -5.21
CA THR A 408 0.75 1.91 -5.36
C THR A 408 -0.64 1.67 -4.78
N ILE A 409 -1.52 1.01 -5.53
CA ILE A 409 -2.91 0.78 -5.12
C ILE A 409 -3.00 -0.60 -4.50
N ASP A 410 -3.48 -0.65 -3.25
CA ASP A 410 -3.79 -1.91 -2.56
C ASP A 410 -5.29 -1.96 -2.28
N TRP A 411 -5.96 -2.93 -2.89
CA TRP A 411 -7.40 -3.10 -2.76
C TRP A 411 -7.76 -4.07 -1.64
N PHE A 412 -8.30 -3.53 -0.56
CA PHE A 412 -8.80 -4.27 0.59
C PHE A 412 -10.14 -4.93 0.26
N GLN A 413 -10.07 -6.24 0.00
CA GLN A 413 -11.23 -7.08 -0.27
C GLN A 413 -12.07 -7.30 1.01
N PRO A 414 -13.32 -7.76 0.88
CA PRO A 414 -14.10 -8.23 2.02
C PRO A 414 -13.34 -9.30 2.83
N TRP A 415 -13.56 -9.35 4.15
CA TRP A 415 -12.88 -10.33 4.98
C TRP A 415 -13.28 -11.77 4.60
N PRO A 416 -12.30 -12.68 4.49
CA PRO A 416 -12.59 -14.08 4.23
C PRO A 416 -13.25 -14.72 5.46
N GLU A 417 -13.89 -15.88 5.25
CA GLU A 417 -14.64 -16.59 6.29
C GLU A 417 -13.81 -16.94 7.53
N ASP A 418 -12.55 -17.34 7.33
CA ASP A 418 -11.61 -17.64 8.41
C ASP A 418 -11.29 -16.40 9.26
N GLY A 419 -11.20 -15.24 8.62
CA GLY A 419 -11.05 -13.94 9.29
C GLY A 419 -12.24 -13.61 10.19
N LEU A 420 -13.46 -13.78 9.68
CA LEU A 420 -14.69 -13.58 10.47
C LEU A 420 -14.72 -14.46 11.71
N VAL A 421 -14.40 -15.75 11.54
CA VAL A 421 -14.34 -16.73 12.64
C VAL A 421 -13.30 -16.35 13.69
N ARG A 422 -12.08 -15.96 13.28
CA ARG A 422 -11.03 -15.54 14.22
C ARG A 422 -11.40 -14.27 15.00
N VAL A 423 -11.97 -13.28 14.33
CA VAL A 423 -12.43 -12.04 14.98
C VAL A 423 -13.52 -12.33 16.00
N ALA A 424 -14.52 -13.13 15.64
CA ALA A 424 -15.59 -13.51 16.56
C ALA A 424 -15.07 -14.33 17.76
N ASN A 425 -14.19 -15.31 17.53
CA ASN A 425 -13.57 -16.07 18.62
C ASN A 425 -12.81 -15.18 19.60
N LYS A 426 -12.01 -14.24 19.08
CA LYS A 426 -11.24 -13.32 19.93
C LYS A 426 -12.14 -12.39 20.73
N ALA A 427 -13.21 -11.88 20.11
CA ALA A 427 -14.16 -11.01 20.80
C ALA A 427 -14.88 -11.77 21.93
N LEU A 428 -15.36 -12.99 21.68
CA LEU A 428 -16.12 -13.79 22.64
C LEU A 428 -15.26 -14.47 23.73
N GLN A 429 -13.93 -14.38 23.64
CA GLN A 429 -13.00 -15.06 24.56
C GLN A 429 -13.21 -14.67 26.03
N ASN A 430 -13.58 -13.40 26.29
CA ASN A 430 -13.75 -12.87 27.65
C ASN A 430 -15.18 -13.02 28.20
N LEU A 431 -16.10 -13.62 27.44
CA LEU A 431 -17.48 -13.84 27.89
C LEU A 431 -17.60 -15.20 28.58
N ASP A 432 -18.30 -15.19 29.72
CA ASP A 432 -18.65 -16.39 30.47
C ASP A 432 -19.74 -17.16 29.71
N MET A 433 -19.30 -18.15 28.94
CA MET A 433 -20.13 -19.00 28.09
C MET A 433 -19.45 -20.36 27.89
N GLU A 434 -20.25 -21.42 27.78
CA GLU A 434 -19.76 -22.75 27.46
C GLU A 434 -19.13 -22.79 26.06
N ASN A 435 -18.09 -23.62 25.89
CA ASN A 435 -17.31 -23.68 24.65
C ASN A 435 -18.18 -24.07 23.44
N ASP A 436 -19.08 -25.04 23.59
CA ASP A 436 -19.97 -25.51 22.51
C ASP A 436 -20.93 -24.40 22.04
N ILE A 437 -21.42 -23.60 22.98
CA ILE A 437 -22.26 -22.43 22.69
C ILE A 437 -21.44 -21.34 22.00
N ARG A 438 -20.17 -21.15 22.41
CA ARG A 438 -19.26 -20.18 21.78
C ARG A 438 -19.01 -20.52 20.33
N GLU A 439 -18.63 -21.76 20.03
CA GLU A 439 -18.39 -22.21 18.65
C GLU A 439 -19.65 -22.04 17.79
N SER A 440 -20.80 -22.45 18.30
CA SER A 440 -22.09 -22.28 17.61
C SER A 440 -22.40 -20.80 17.34
N THR A 441 -22.14 -19.91 18.30
CA THR A 441 -22.35 -18.47 18.17
C THR A 441 -21.43 -17.86 17.11
N VAL A 442 -20.17 -18.28 17.07
CA VAL A 442 -19.20 -17.86 16.05
C VAL A 442 -19.66 -18.26 14.65
N HIS A 443 -20.14 -19.50 14.49
CA HIS A 443 -20.72 -19.95 13.23
C HIS A 443 -21.96 -19.15 12.81
N LEU A 444 -22.82 -18.78 13.76
CA LEU A 444 -23.98 -17.92 13.50
C LEU A 444 -23.57 -16.52 13.06
N PHE A 445 -22.58 -15.89 13.71
CA PHE A 445 -22.09 -14.58 13.28
C PHE A 445 -21.52 -14.63 11.87
N LYS A 446 -20.72 -15.65 11.55
CA LYS A 446 -20.23 -15.86 10.18
C LYS A 446 -21.41 -15.95 9.21
N TYR A 447 -22.37 -16.82 9.49
CA TYR A 447 -23.55 -17.04 8.64
C TYR A 447 -24.35 -15.75 8.43
N PHE A 448 -24.61 -14.97 9.48
CA PHE A 448 -25.32 -13.70 9.35
C PHE A 448 -24.57 -12.72 8.45
N HIS A 449 -23.25 -12.61 8.59
CA HIS A 449 -22.49 -11.71 7.73
C HIS A 449 -22.46 -12.16 6.27
N THR A 450 -22.19 -13.44 6.01
CA THR A 450 -22.05 -13.97 4.64
C THR A 450 -23.39 -14.06 3.91
N SER A 451 -24.49 -14.36 4.62
CA SER A 451 -25.83 -14.44 4.00
C SER A 451 -26.43 -13.09 3.64
N ILE A 452 -25.99 -11.99 4.26
CA ILE A 452 -26.48 -10.65 3.92
C ILE A 452 -25.97 -10.21 2.54
N THR A 453 -24.78 -10.63 2.11
CA THR A 453 -24.22 -10.26 0.80
C THR A 453 -25.16 -10.60 -0.39
N PRO A 454 -25.59 -11.86 -0.60
CA PRO A 454 -26.53 -12.18 -1.69
C PRO A 454 -27.91 -11.56 -1.48
N LEU A 455 -28.33 -11.35 -0.22
CA LEU A 455 -29.59 -10.64 0.07
C LEU A 455 -29.51 -9.16 -0.32
N ALA A 456 -28.37 -8.50 -0.12
CA ALA A 456 -28.14 -7.12 -0.52
C ALA A 456 -28.17 -6.97 -2.05
N GLU A 457 -27.63 -7.94 -2.78
CA GLU A 457 -27.72 -7.98 -4.25
C GLU A 457 -29.17 -8.15 -4.71
N LYS A 458 -29.91 -9.11 -4.11
CA LYS A 458 -31.34 -9.31 -4.41
C LYS A 458 -32.16 -8.06 -4.07
N PHE A 459 -31.85 -7.38 -2.98
CA PHE A 459 -32.50 -6.14 -2.57
C PHE A 459 -32.24 -5.01 -3.58
N LEU A 460 -31.01 -4.90 -4.09
CA LEU A 460 -30.66 -3.97 -5.15
C LEU A 460 -31.42 -4.28 -6.45
N MET A 461 -31.47 -5.54 -6.86
CA MET A 461 -32.19 -5.96 -8.07
C MET A 461 -33.69 -5.67 -7.99
N ASN A 462 -34.31 -5.91 -6.84
CA ASN A 462 -35.75 -5.79 -6.68
C ASN A 462 -36.22 -4.35 -6.40
N LEU A 463 -35.45 -3.57 -5.63
CA LEU A 463 -35.88 -2.25 -5.14
C LEU A 463 -35.01 -1.10 -5.63
N GLY A 464 -33.93 -1.37 -6.38
CA GLY A 464 -33.01 -0.35 -6.89
C GLY A 464 -32.20 0.37 -5.81
N ARG A 465 -32.24 -0.10 -4.55
CA ARG A 465 -31.57 0.51 -3.41
C ARG A 465 -30.32 -0.28 -3.05
N LYS A 466 -29.16 0.39 -3.06
CA LYS A 466 -27.89 -0.24 -2.73
C LYS A 466 -27.64 -0.21 -1.22
N THR A 467 -27.31 -1.36 -0.66
CA THR A 467 -26.84 -1.51 0.73
C THR A 467 -25.41 -2.03 0.71
N TYR A 468 -24.62 -1.68 1.73
CA TYR A 468 -23.21 -2.04 1.81
C TYR A 468 -22.99 -2.92 3.04
N VAL A 469 -22.40 -4.09 2.83
CA VAL A 469 -21.97 -4.99 3.89
C VAL A 469 -20.53 -4.64 4.23
N THR A 470 -20.26 -4.29 5.49
CA THR A 470 -18.93 -3.82 5.92
C THR A 470 -18.44 -4.57 7.16
N PRO A 471 -17.12 -4.78 7.30
CA PRO A 471 -16.53 -5.28 8.53
C PRO A 471 -16.89 -4.44 9.77
N THR A 472 -17.08 -3.13 9.63
CA THR A 472 -17.58 -2.29 10.75
C THR A 472 -18.93 -2.79 11.26
N SER A 473 -19.88 -3.06 10.36
CA SER A 473 -21.19 -3.60 10.74
C SER A 473 -21.10 -4.98 11.39
N TYR A 474 -20.10 -5.79 11.01
CA TYR A 474 -19.83 -7.08 11.66
C TYR A 474 -19.32 -6.90 13.10
N LEU A 475 -18.38 -5.97 13.30
CA LEU A 475 -17.87 -5.65 14.64
C LEU A 475 -18.96 -5.06 15.53
N GLU A 476 -19.83 -4.21 14.99
CA GLU A 476 -21.00 -3.65 15.70
C GLU A 476 -22.02 -4.72 16.11
N LEU A 477 -22.25 -5.72 15.24
CA LEU A 477 -23.10 -6.88 15.57
C LEU A 477 -22.54 -7.63 16.78
N ILE A 478 -21.23 -7.92 16.77
CA ILE A 478 -20.56 -8.61 17.86
C ILE A 478 -20.67 -7.77 19.14
N ASP A 479 -20.24 -6.51 19.13
CA ASP A 479 -20.29 -5.61 20.28
C ASP A 479 -21.70 -5.49 20.87
N SER A 480 -22.71 -5.33 20.00
CA SER A 480 -24.11 -5.28 20.41
C SER A 480 -24.56 -6.56 21.10
N PHE A 481 -24.15 -7.73 20.59
CA PHE A 481 -24.43 -9.01 21.23
C PHE A 481 -23.78 -9.11 22.61
N GLN A 482 -22.49 -8.75 22.74
CA GLN A 482 -21.78 -8.81 24.03
C GLN A 482 -22.44 -7.92 25.08
N ARG A 483 -22.79 -6.69 24.69
CA ARG A 483 -23.47 -5.72 25.56
C ARG A 483 -24.83 -6.24 26.02
N LEU A 484 -25.66 -6.74 25.10
CA LEU A 484 -26.99 -7.25 25.41
C LEU A 484 -26.94 -8.51 26.28
N LEU A 485 -26.03 -9.43 26.00
CA LEU A 485 -25.85 -10.64 26.77
C LEU A 485 -25.45 -10.30 28.22
N THR A 486 -24.44 -9.44 28.38
CA THR A 486 -23.97 -8.99 29.70
C THR A 486 -25.08 -8.30 30.48
N GLN A 487 -25.85 -7.42 29.83
CA GLN A 487 -26.98 -6.75 30.44
C GLN A 487 -28.04 -7.75 30.93
N LYS A 488 -28.43 -8.71 30.09
CA LYS A 488 -29.44 -9.72 30.44
C LYS A 488 -28.98 -10.70 31.51
N GLN A 489 -27.70 -11.09 31.50
CA GLN A 489 -27.11 -11.91 32.56
C GLN A 489 -27.16 -11.17 33.90
N ASN A 490 -26.80 -9.88 33.92
CA ASN A 490 -26.87 -9.05 35.12
C ASN A 490 -28.31 -8.86 35.62
N ASP A 491 -29.27 -8.62 34.73
CA ASP A 491 -30.68 -8.49 35.09
C ASP A 491 -31.23 -9.80 35.69
N THR A 492 -30.87 -10.94 35.10
CA THR A 492 -31.29 -12.27 35.58
C THR A 492 -30.63 -12.61 36.93
N MET A 493 -29.35 -12.28 37.12
CA MET A 493 -28.67 -12.46 38.41
C MET A 493 -29.30 -11.60 39.49
N LYS A 494 -29.60 -10.32 39.21
CA LYS A 494 -30.31 -9.43 40.14
C LYS A 494 -31.71 -9.95 40.48
N ALA A 495 -32.41 -10.51 39.50
CA ALA A 495 -33.73 -11.12 39.72
C ALA A 495 -33.67 -12.40 40.55
N LYS A 496 -32.59 -13.20 40.45
CA LYS A 496 -32.35 -14.38 41.29
C LYS A 496 -31.94 -14.05 42.72
N MET A 497 -31.33 -12.88 42.94
CA MET A 497 -30.90 -12.40 44.27
C MET A 497 -32.00 -11.67 45.05
N ARG A 498 -33.12 -11.35 44.40
CA ARG A 498 -34.35 -10.88 45.03
C ARG A 498 -35.26 -12.06 45.31
#